data_AF-A0A849Y1K3-F1
#
_entry.id   AF-A0A849Y1K3-F1
#
_cell.length_a   1.000
_cell.length_b   1.000
_cell.length_c   1.000
_cell.angle_alpha   90.00
_cell.angle_beta   90.00
_cell.angle_gamma   90.00
#
_symmetry.space_group_name_H-M   'P 1'
#
loop_
_entity.id
_entity.type
_entity.pdbx_description
1 polymer ?
#
loop_
_entity_poly.entity_id
_entity_poly.type
_entity_poly.pdbx_seq_one_letter_code
_entity_poly.pdbx_strand_id
1 'polypeptide(L)'
;MRPLDRTTANPDFLVRPYEAGDREAVRCLCCDTGFLGHPIDPIFSDRELFADYLTRYYTDVEPESSWVGVKEGKVVAYLLCGTRWRRYAWWSAGHAARLA
;
A
#
# COMPACT_ATOMS: atom_id res chain seq x y z
N MET A 1 5.88 28.57 -4.20
CA MET A 1 5.24 27.25 -4.40
C MET A 1 4.86 27.18 -5.87
N ARG A 2 5.59 26.40 -6.68
CA ARG A 2 5.35 26.32 -8.13
C ARG A 2 4.03 25.57 -8.37
N PRO A 3 3.14 26.02 -9.27
CA PRO A 3 1.95 25.25 -9.62
C PRO A 3 2.41 23.89 -10.16
N LEU A 4 1.80 22.81 -9.69
CA LEU A 4 1.95 21.50 -10.31
C LEU A 4 1.29 21.60 -11.69
N ASP A 5 2.12 21.82 -12.71
CA ASP A 5 1.87 21.48 -14.10
C ASP A 5 1.17 20.11 -14.15
N ARG A 6 -0.09 20.07 -14.61
CA ARG A 6 -0.88 18.84 -14.79
C ARG A 6 -0.56 18.13 -16.12
N THR A 7 0.55 18.49 -16.77
CA THR A 7 0.81 18.28 -18.21
C THR A 7 1.99 17.34 -18.47
N THR A 8 2.56 16.69 -17.45
CA THR A 8 3.37 15.47 -17.64
C THR A 8 2.57 14.20 -17.36
N ALA A 9 1.31 14.15 -17.80
CA ALA A 9 0.60 12.89 -17.92
C ALA A 9 1.33 12.06 -18.99
N ASN A 10 2.32 11.28 -18.56
CA ASN A 10 2.87 10.22 -19.38
C ASN A 10 1.68 9.30 -19.71
N PRO A 11 1.27 9.15 -20.99
CA PRO A 11 0.14 8.29 -21.35
C PRO A 11 0.34 6.85 -20.87
N ASP A 12 1.60 6.46 -20.60
CA ASP A 12 1.95 5.12 -20.11
C ASP A 12 1.81 4.97 -18.59
N PHE A 13 1.53 6.04 -17.83
CA PHE A 13 1.41 6.00 -16.37
C PHE A 13 0.03 6.48 -15.90
N LEU A 14 -0.77 5.56 -15.38
CA LEU A 14 -2.11 5.82 -14.86
C LEU A 14 -2.12 5.74 -13.34
N VAL A 15 -2.66 6.77 -12.67
CA VAL A 15 -3.01 6.70 -11.25
C VAL A 15 -4.51 6.42 -11.15
N ARG A 16 -4.88 5.33 -10.48
CA ARG A 16 -6.29 4.93 -10.28
C ARG A 16 -6.56 4.47 -8.84
N PRO A 17 -7.83 4.43 -8.40
CA PRO A 17 -8.20 3.80 -7.14
C PRO A 17 -7.72 2.35 -7.10
N TYR A 18 -7.35 1.89 -5.90
CA TYR A 18 -6.99 0.51 -5.62
C TYR A 18 -8.21 -0.42 -5.82
N GLU A 19 -7.95 -1.61 -6.35
CA GLU A 19 -8.92 -2.70 -6.43
C GLU A 19 -8.36 -3.96 -5.73
N ALA A 20 -9.24 -4.86 -5.27
CA ALA A 20 -8.82 -6.05 -4.52
C ALA A 20 -7.83 -6.95 -5.28
N GLY A 21 -7.85 -6.93 -6.62
CA GLY A 21 -6.89 -7.65 -7.46
C GLY A 21 -5.45 -7.11 -7.38
N ASP A 22 -5.26 -5.87 -6.94
CA ASP A 22 -3.93 -5.26 -6.80
C ASP A 22 -3.20 -5.69 -5.53
N ARG A 23 -3.89 -6.39 -4.61
CA ARG A 23 -3.41 -6.71 -3.26
C ARG A 23 -2.02 -7.34 -3.29
N GLU A 24 -1.81 -8.34 -4.13
CA GLU A 24 -0.53 -9.04 -4.23
C GLU A 24 0.59 -8.10 -4.70
N ALA A 25 0.35 -7.31 -5.75
CA ALA A 25 1.33 -6.37 -6.26
C ALA A 25 1.73 -5.31 -5.23
N VAL A 26 0.77 -4.79 -4.46
CA VAL A 26 1.03 -3.85 -3.35
C VAL A 26 1.91 -4.49 -2.28
N ARG A 27 1.63 -5.76 -1.90
CA ARG A 27 2.42 -6.50 -0.91
C ARG A 27 3.85 -6.75 -1.37
N CYS A 28 4.03 -7.14 -2.63
CA CYS A 28 5.35 -7.30 -3.23
C CYS A 28 6.15 -5.99 -3.20
N LEU A 29 5.56 -4.90 -3.70
CA LEU A 29 6.19 -3.57 -3.69
C LEU A 29 6.54 -3.11 -2.27
N CYS A 30 5.67 -3.37 -1.29
CA CYS A 30 5.91 -3.04 0.11
C CYS A 30 7.16 -3.75 0.66
N CYS A 31 7.33 -5.04 0.34
CA CYS A 31 8.52 -5.78 0.75
C CYS A 31 9.77 -5.34 -0.02
N ASP A 32 9.66 -5.10 -1.32
CA ASP A 32 10.77 -4.72 -2.20
C ASP A 32 11.32 -3.31 -1.89
N THR A 33 10.55 -2.49 -1.18
CA THR A 33 10.91 -1.11 -0.82
C THR A 33 10.89 -0.83 0.69
N GLY A 34 10.64 -1.86 1.50
CA GLY A 34 10.37 -1.76 2.94
C GLY A 34 11.54 -1.32 3.81
N PHE A 35 12.77 -1.37 3.30
CA PHE A 35 13.97 -0.91 3.98
C PHE A 35 14.54 0.35 3.33
N LEU A 36 13.96 1.51 3.65
CA LEU A 36 14.38 2.81 3.11
C LEU A 36 14.47 2.84 1.57
N GLY A 37 13.55 2.14 0.90
CA GLY A 37 13.53 1.99 -0.56
C GLY A 37 14.26 0.75 -1.09
N HIS A 38 14.86 -0.06 -0.22
CA HIS A 38 15.46 -1.37 -0.56
C HIS A 38 14.58 -2.53 -0.09
N PRO A 39 14.84 -3.77 -0.57
CA PRO A 39 14.14 -4.95 -0.10
C PRO A 39 14.31 -5.18 1.40
N ILE A 40 13.25 -5.67 2.04
CA ILE A 40 13.20 -5.94 3.47
C ILE A 40 13.97 -7.21 3.89
N ASP A 41 14.19 -8.13 2.95
CA ASP A 41 14.76 -9.47 3.16
C ASP A 41 16.03 -9.51 4.04
N PRO A 42 16.97 -8.54 3.98
CA PRO A 42 18.16 -8.54 4.84
C PRO A 42 17.89 -8.31 6.33
N ILE A 43 16.75 -7.70 6.68
CA ILE A 43 16.42 -7.31 8.07
C ILE A 43 15.16 -8.00 8.60
N PHE A 44 14.31 -8.56 7.74
CA PHE A 44 13.10 -9.27 8.14
C PHE A 44 12.82 -10.42 7.18
N SER A 45 12.77 -11.64 7.71
CA SER A 45 12.68 -12.86 6.87
C SER A 45 11.25 -13.24 6.46
N ASP A 46 10.24 -12.81 7.22
CA ASP A 46 8.83 -13.14 6.93
C ASP A 46 8.14 -12.00 6.15
N ARG A 47 8.23 -12.09 4.82
CA ARG A 47 7.61 -11.10 3.91
C ARG A 47 6.08 -11.04 4.05
N GLU A 48 5.44 -12.18 4.31
CA GLU A 48 3.99 -12.23 4.43
C GLU A 48 3.50 -11.49 5.67
N LEU A 49 4.16 -11.70 6.81
CA LEU A 49 3.88 -10.98 8.05
C LEU A 49 4.19 -9.49 7.92
N PHE A 50 5.32 -9.14 7.29
CA PHE A 50 5.71 -7.74 7.08
C PHE A 50 4.66 -6.99 6.23
N ALA A 51 4.27 -7.57 5.10
CA ALA A 51 3.28 -7.00 4.22
C ALA A 51 1.89 -6.93 4.89
N ASP A 52 1.48 -7.98 5.64
CA ASP A 52 0.22 -7.94 6.39
C ASP A 52 0.22 -6.80 7.42
N TYR A 53 1.32 -6.62 8.15
CA TYR A 53 1.43 -5.58 9.17
C TYR A 53 1.25 -4.17 8.59
N LEU A 54 1.84 -3.89 7.43
CA LEU A 54 1.85 -2.55 6.84
C LEU A 54 0.69 -2.26 5.90
N THR A 55 0.16 -3.26 5.19
CA THR A 55 -0.80 -3.02 4.11
C THR A 55 -2.22 -3.47 4.42
N ARG A 56 -2.40 -4.52 5.22
CA ARG A 56 -3.68 -5.25 5.34
C ARG A 56 -4.86 -4.38 5.73
N TYR A 57 -4.68 -3.49 6.70
CA TYR A 57 -5.77 -2.59 7.09
C TYR A 57 -6.26 -1.76 5.89
N TYR A 58 -5.34 -1.19 5.13
CA TYR A 58 -5.67 -0.32 4.00
C TYR A 58 -6.19 -1.07 2.79
N THR A 59 -5.77 -2.32 2.57
CA THR A 59 -6.19 -3.12 1.41
C THR A 59 -7.49 -3.87 1.64
N ASP A 60 -7.77 -4.27 2.89
CA ASP A 60 -8.86 -5.18 3.23
C ASP A 60 -9.96 -4.53 4.10
N VAL A 61 -9.69 -3.41 4.77
CA VAL A 61 -10.63 -2.74 5.70
C VAL A 61 -11.03 -1.33 5.24
N GLU A 62 -10.06 -0.54 4.74
CA GLU A 62 -10.30 0.81 4.22
C GLU A 62 -9.71 1.01 2.80
N PRO A 63 -10.06 0.17 1.81
CA PRO A 63 -9.53 0.29 0.44
C PRO A 63 -9.96 1.55 -0.27
N GLU A 64 -11.08 2.17 0.13
CA GLU A 64 -11.66 3.33 -0.55
C GLU A 64 -10.76 4.58 -0.55
N SER A 65 -9.74 4.61 0.33
CA SER A 65 -8.78 5.70 0.45
C SER A 65 -7.44 5.40 -0.23
N SER A 66 -7.29 4.24 -0.88
CA SER A 66 -6.03 3.75 -1.44
C SER A 66 -5.98 3.88 -2.96
N TRP A 67 -4.77 4.13 -3.49
CA TRP A 67 -4.51 4.37 -4.91
C TRP A 67 -3.30 3.58 -5.40
N VAL A 68 -3.28 3.23 -6.68
CA VAL A 68 -2.15 2.57 -7.34
C VAL A 68 -1.70 3.36 -8.57
N GLY A 69 -0.39 3.32 -8.83
CA GLY A 69 0.22 3.76 -10.07
C GLY A 69 0.46 2.56 -10.97
N VAL A 70 -0.06 2.61 -12.19
CA VAL A 70 0.01 1.54 -13.19
C VAL A 70 0.85 2.02 -14.36
N LYS A 71 1.84 1.22 -14.76
CA LYS A 71 2.63 1.42 -15.96
C LYS A 71 2.64 0.14 -16.79
N GLU A 72 2.36 0.24 -18.09
CA GLU A 72 2.35 -0.93 -19.00
C GLU A 72 1.47 -2.09 -18.47
N GLY A 73 0.32 -1.77 -17.88
CA GLY A 73 -0.61 -2.75 -17.29
C GLY A 73 -0.17 -3.37 -15.97
N LYS A 74 0.97 -2.96 -15.39
CA LYS A 74 1.48 -3.45 -14.12
C LYS A 74 1.40 -2.38 -13.03
N VAL A 75 1.01 -2.77 -11.83
CA VAL A 75 1.10 -1.90 -10.66
C VAL A 75 2.58 -1.73 -10.30
N VAL A 76 3.05 -0.48 -10.25
CA VAL A 76 4.44 -0.11 -9.98
C VAL A 76 4.61 0.86 -8.81
N ALA A 77 3.51 1.39 -8.30
CA ALA A 77 3.48 2.28 -7.15
C ALA A 77 2.14 2.15 -6.42
N TYR A 78 2.12 2.52 -5.14
CA TYR A 78 0.89 2.57 -4.36
C TYR A 78 0.94 3.73 -3.36
N LEU A 79 -0.25 4.17 -2.95
CA LEU A 79 -0.46 5.08 -1.83
C LEU A 79 -1.60 4.52 -0.98
N LEU A 80 -1.27 4.13 0.25
CA LEU A 80 -2.26 3.67 1.24
C LEU A 80 -2.57 4.83 2.18
N CYS A 81 -3.85 5.10 2.42
CA CYS A 81 -4.26 6.17 3.32
C CYS A 81 -5.31 5.69 4.31
N GLY A 82 -5.14 6.08 5.58
CA GLY A 82 -6.14 5.93 6.62
C GLY A 82 -6.75 7.29 6.90
N THR A 83 -7.97 7.52 6.44
CA THR A 83 -8.69 8.77 6.71
C THR A 83 -9.53 8.67 7.98
N ARG A 84 -9.71 7.46 8.51
CA ARG A 84 -10.61 7.15 9.63
C ARG A 84 -9.85 6.51 10.79
N TRP A 85 -8.97 7.28 11.43
CA TRP A 85 -8.07 6.81 12.51
C TRP A 85 -8.76 6.01 13.63
N ARG A 86 -10.02 6.31 13.96
CA ARG A 86 -10.77 5.54 14.96
C ARG A 86 -10.96 4.09 14.49
N ARG A 87 -11.33 3.86 13.23
CA ARG A 87 -11.50 2.51 12.69
C ARG A 87 -10.19 1.72 12.73
N TYR A 88 -9.08 2.38 12.40
CA TYR A 88 -7.74 1.80 12.53
C TYR A 88 -7.45 1.37 13.96
N ALA A 89 -7.73 2.23 14.95
CA ALA A 89 -7.54 1.91 16.36
C ALA A 89 -8.38 0.71 16.83
N TRP A 90 -9.66 0.65 16.44
CA TRP A 90 -10.54 -0.48 16.76
C TRP A 90 -10.10 -1.79 16.09
N TRP A 91 -9.73 -1.73 14.82
CA TRP A 91 -9.21 -2.91 14.10
C TRP A 91 -7.93 -3.42 14.75
N SER A 92 -6.99 -2.52 15.07
CA SER A 92 -5.72 -2.87 15.71
C SER A 92 -5.92 -3.50 17.09
N ALA A 93 -6.82 -2.94 17.90
CA ALA A 93 -7.17 -3.50 19.21
C ALA A 93 -7.77 -4.92 19.09
N GLY A 94 -8.69 -5.12 18.13
CA GLY A 94 -9.30 -6.43 17.88
C GLY A 94 -8.36 -7.44 17.22
N HIS A 95 -7.35 -6.98 16.48
CA HIS A 95 -6.33 -7.84 15.86
C HIS A 95 -5.28 -8.29 16.89
N ALA A 96 -4.82 -7.38 17.74
CA ALA A 96 -3.89 -7.70 18.83
C ALA A 96 -4.49 -8.72 19.81
N ALA A 97 -5.78 -8.57 20.16
CA ALA A 97 -6.48 -9.53 21.02
C ALA A 97 -6.66 -10.94 20.41
N ARG A 98 -6.47 -11.11 19.10
CA ARG A 98 -6.50 -12.42 18.42
C ARG A 98 -5.13 -13.09 18.32
N LEU A 99 -4.05 -12.35 18.59
CA LEU A 99 -2.67 -12.84 18.55
C LEU A 99 -2.08 -13.11 19.95
N ALA A 100 -2.84 -12.80 21.00
CA ALA A 100 -2.51 -13.06 22.41
C ALA A 100 -3.29 -14.27 22.94
#